data_AF-A0A533YFM7-F1
#
_entry.id   AF-A0A533YFM7-F1
#
_cell.length_a   1.000
_cell.length_b   1.000
_cell.length_c   1.000
_cell.angle_alpha   90.00
_cell.angle_beta   90.00
_cell.angle_gamma   90.00
#
_symmetry.space_group_name_H-M   'P 1'
#
loop_
_entity.id
_entity.type
_entity.pdbx_description
1 polymer ?
#
loop_
_entity_poly.entity_id
_entity_poly.type
_entity_poly.pdbx_seq_one_letter_code
_entity_poly.pdbx_strand_id
1 'polypeptide(L)'
;MLFALNRERDRLRAGRPALAEQITFLWDGVLSSYDPDKAGFFVAVGPEVISTKWGLVRFKPESLYTELVAVPPPDLTESLRARVARGENVKVVVAMTGRLIPEEAIIYDFAHEDPGQGMIMPMARVERIDYLMTP
;
A
#
# COMPACT_ATOMS: atom_id res chain seq x y z
N MET A 1 8.57 -24.59 15.95
CA MET A 1 7.47 -23.59 16.02
C MET A 1 7.69 -22.59 14.90
N LEU A 2 6.66 -22.29 14.08
CA LEU A 2 6.75 -21.47 12.85
C LEU A 2 7.48 -20.12 13.06
N PHE A 3 7.27 -19.48 14.20
CA PHE A 3 7.94 -18.22 14.58
C PHE A 3 9.47 -18.33 14.69
N ALA A 4 10.02 -19.48 15.10
CA ALA A 4 11.46 -19.66 15.20
C ALA A 4 12.11 -19.74 13.80
N LEU A 5 11.42 -20.36 12.84
CA LEU A 5 11.88 -20.44 11.45
C LEU A 5 11.82 -19.07 10.76
N ASN A 6 10.78 -18.27 11.02
CA ASN A 6 10.72 -16.90 10.50
C ASN A 6 11.88 -16.06 11.04
N ARG A 7 12.10 -16.06 12.37
CA ARG A 7 13.22 -15.33 12.99
C ARG A 7 14.59 -15.75 12.47
N GLU A 8 14.80 -17.04 12.21
CA GLU A 8 16.05 -17.51 11.62
C GLU A 8 16.24 -17.00 10.19
N ARG A 9 15.17 -17.02 9.39
CA ARG A 9 15.21 -16.49 8.02
C ARG A 9 15.43 -14.98 8.00
N ASP A 10 14.90 -14.24 8.97
CA ASP A 10 15.13 -12.80 9.10
C ASP A 10 16.60 -12.51 9.46
N ARG A 11 17.19 -13.26 10.40
CA ARG A 11 18.64 -13.17 10.68
C ARG A 11 19.49 -13.44 9.44
N LEU A 12 19.15 -14.44 8.63
CA LEU A 12 19.89 -14.78 7.41
C LEU A 12 19.78 -13.70 6.31
N ARG A 13 18.82 -12.79 6.40
CA ARG A 13 18.63 -11.69 5.44
C ARG A 13 19.18 -10.36 5.94
N ALA A 14 19.45 -10.24 7.25
CA ALA A 14 20.02 -9.04 7.85
C ALA A 14 21.30 -8.62 7.08
N GLY A 15 21.41 -7.32 6.79
CA GLY A 15 22.54 -6.76 6.05
C GLY A 15 22.46 -6.89 4.52
N ARG A 16 21.39 -7.46 3.95
CA ARG A 16 21.18 -7.41 2.49
C ARG A 16 20.84 -5.99 2.04
N PRO A 17 21.61 -5.38 1.10
CA PRO A 17 21.38 -4.01 0.65
C PRO A 17 19.96 -3.76 0.14
N ALA A 18 19.37 -4.74 -0.55
CA ALA A 18 18.01 -4.66 -1.08
C ALA A 18 16.92 -4.44 -0.01
N LEU A 19 17.17 -4.77 1.27
CA LEU A 19 16.23 -4.48 2.36
C LEU A 19 16.29 -3.03 2.84
N ALA A 20 17.38 -2.31 2.55
CA ALA A 20 17.54 -0.91 2.88
C ALA A 20 17.09 0.03 1.74
N GLU A 21 16.77 -0.53 0.57
CA GLU A 21 16.32 0.23 -0.59
C GLU A 21 14.92 0.81 -0.37
N GLN A 22 14.69 1.96 -0.99
CA GLN A 22 13.37 2.57 -1.04
C GLN A 22 12.51 1.81 -2.05
N ILE A 23 11.32 1.43 -1.62
CA ILE A 23 10.33 0.72 -2.42
C ILE A 23 9.08 1.59 -2.58
N THR A 24 8.40 1.44 -3.72
CA THR A 24 7.06 1.98 -3.94
C THR A 24 6.13 0.85 -4.30
N PHE A 25 5.00 0.76 -3.59
CA PHE A 25 3.91 -0.15 -3.92
C PHE A 25 2.62 0.65 -4.12
N LEU A 26 1.78 0.13 -5.00
CA LEU A 26 0.55 0.78 -5.45
C LEU A 26 -0.64 0.01 -4.91
N TRP A 27 -1.63 0.72 -4.38
CA TRP A 27 -2.97 0.18 -4.11
C TRP A 27 -4.00 0.98 -4.90
N ASP A 28 -5.02 0.31 -5.43
CA ASP A 28 -6.20 0.99 -5.94
C ASP A 28 -7.07 1.49 -4.77
N GLY A 29 -7.59 2.69 -4.96
CA GLY A 29 -8.48 3.36 -4.05
C GLY A 29 -9.66 3.99 -4.76
N VAL A 30 -10.57 4.53 -3.96
CA VAL A 30 -11.73 5.27 -4.43
C VAL A 30 -11.84 6.57 -3.65
N LEU A 31 -12.08 7.68 -4.34
CA LEU A 31 -12.42 8.93 -3.70
C LEU A 31 -13.80 8.82 -3.06
N SER A 32 -13.90 9.27 -1.81
CA SER A 32 -15.17 9.37 -1.08
C SER A 32 -15.52 10.85 -0.89
N SER A 33 -15.90 11.29 0.30
CA SER A 33 -16.34 12.68 0.51
C SER A 33 -15.20 13.69 0.39
N TYR A 34 -15.56 14.88 -0.11
CA TYR A 34 -14.70 16.04 -0.11
C TYR A 34 -14.71 16.74 1.25
N ASP A 35 -13.54 17.08 1.76
CA ASP A 35 -13.32 17.84 2.99
C ASP A 35 -12.79 19.25 2.62
N PRO A 36 -13.60 20.30 2.80
CA PRO A 36 -13.19 21.68 2.54
C PRO A 36 -12.02 22.16 3.39
N ASP A 37 -11.89 21.68 4.63
CA ASP A 37 -10.85 22.13 5.56
C ASP A 37 -9.46 21.63 5.12
N LYS A 38 -9.43 20.46 4.48
CA LYS A 38 -8.22 19.85 3.91
C LYS A 38 -8.04 20.14 2.41
N ALA A 39 -9.01 20.84 1.80
CA ALA A 39 -9.11 21.05 0.37
C ALA A 39 -8.93 19.76 -0.48
N GLY A 40 -9.41 18.62 0.03
CA GLY A 40 -9.12 17.30 -0.54
C GLY A 40 -10.24 16.28 -0.37
N PHE A 41 -10.04 15.09 -0.91
CA PHE A 41 -10.98 13.96 -0.84
C PHE A 41 -10.45 12.88 0.09
N PHE A 42 -11.31 12.33 0.94
CA PHE A 42 -10.97 11.11 1.65
C PHE A 42 -10.83 9.95 0.69
N VAL A 43 -9.80 9.13 0.91
CA VAL A 43 -9.51 7.97 0.08
C VAL A 43 -9.77 6.69 0.86
N ALA A 44 -10.68 5.87 0.33
CA ALA A 44 -10.83 4.50 0.76
C ALA A 44 -9.87 3.62 -0.04
N VAL A 45 -9.02 2.85 0.65
CA VAL A 45 -8.14 1.85 0.05
C VAL A 45 -8.33 0.49 0.72
N GLY A 46 -8.11 -0.57 -0.06
CA GLY A 46 -8.01 -1.93 0.45
C GLY A 46 -6.57 -2.44 0.34
N PRO A 47 -6.18 -3.42 1.17
CA PRO A 47 -4.90 -4.09 0.99
C PRO A 47 -4.92 -4.93 -0.29
N GLU A 48 -3.90 -4.77 -1.14
CA GLU A 48 -3.81 -5.49 -2.41
C GLU A 48 -2.71 -6.54 -2.44
N VAL A 49 -2.97 -7.57 -3.25
CA VAL A 49 -1.99 -8.58 -3.62
C VAL A 49 -1.38 -8.20 -4.96
N ILE A 50 -0.06 -8.00 -4.96
CA ILE A 50 0.73 -7.60 -6.12
C ILE A 50 1.49 -8.81 -6.62
N SER A 51 1.34 -9.14 -7.90
CA SER A 51 2.16 -10.17 -8.54
C SER A 51 3.54 -9.62 -8.88
N THR A 52 4.59 -10.25 -8.33
CA THR A 52 5.97 -9.83 -8.53
C THR A 52 6.82 -11.02 -8.96
N LYS A 53 8.08 -10.77 -9.38
CA LYS A 53 9.07 -11.83 -9.62
C LYS A 53 9.42 -12.64 -8.36
N TRP A 54 9.04 -12.17 -7.16
CA TRP A 54 9.23 -12.87 -5.90
C TRP A 54 8.06 -13.79 -5.52
N GLY A 55 6.94 -13.70 -6.27
CA GLY A 55 5.67 -14.33 -5.97
C GLY A 55 4.58 -13.30 -5.69
N LEU A 56 3.49 -13.76 -5.07
CA LEU A 56 2.39 -12.89 -4.63
C LEU A 56 2.84 -12.13 -3.38
N VAL A 57 2.77 -10.79 -3.43
CA VAL A 57 3.21 -9.91 -2.33
C VAL A 57 2.05 -9.08 -1.85
N ARG A 58 1.81 -9.04 -0.54
CA ARG A 58 0.84 -8.15 0.11
C ARG A 58 1.56 -7.30 1.14
N PHE A 59 1.92 -6.08 0.75
CA PHE A 59 2.58 -5.14 1.64
C PHE A 59 1.69 -4.78 2.84
N LYS A 60 2.30 -4.67 4.02
CA LYS A 60 1.67 -4.17 5.24
C LYS A 60 2.35 -2.87 5.64
N PRO A 61 1.69 -1.71 5.48
CA PRO A 61 2.22 -0.48 6.03
C PRO A 61 2.21 -0.56 7.57
N GLU A 62 3.32 -0.22 8.22
CA GLU A 62 3.46 -0.21 9.70
C GLU A 62 2.44 0.72 10.35
N SER A 63 2.23 1.87 9.73
CA SER A 63 1.13 2.77 10.00
C SER A 63 0.73 3.44 8.70
N LEU A 64 -0.57 3.40 8.39
CA LEU A 64 -1.16 4.39 7.50
C LEU A 64 -1.61 5.53 8.40
N TYR A 65 -1.50 6.77 7.90
CA TYR A 65 -2.23 7.88 8.52
C TYR A 65 -3.69 7.43 8.66
N THR A 66 -4.28 7.67 9.83
CA THR A 66 -5.66 7.28 10.13
C THR A 66 -6.68 7.81 9.12
N GLU A 67 -6.28 8.80 8.33
CA GLU A 67 -7.09 9.42 7.30
C GLU A 67 -6.22 9.70 6.07
N LEU A 68 -6.53 9.03 4.95
CA LEU A 68 -5.89 9.29 3.66
C LEU A 68 -6.66 10.38 2.92
N VAL A 69 -5.96 11.44 2.52
CA VAL A 69 -6.57 12.61 1.88
C VAL A 69 -5.82 12.94 0.59
N ALA A 70 -6.50 12.80 -0.54
CA ALA A 70 -5.97 13.20 -1.84
C ALA A 70 -6.34 14.67 -2.09
N VAL A 71 -5.32 15.52 -2.26
CA VAL A 71 -5.49 16.92 -2.65
C VAL A 71 -5.20 17.03 -4.15
N PRO A 72 -6.24 17.08 -5.01
CA PRO A 72 -6.03 17.23 -6.44
C PRO A 72 -5.60 18.66 -6.80
N PRO A 73 -5.03 18.85 -7.99
CA PRO A 73 -4.85 20.16 -8.59
C PRO A 73 -6.18 20.96 -8.66
N PRO A 74 -6.14 22.31 -8.57
CA PRO A 74 -7.35 23.14 -8.56
C PRO A 74 -8.27 22.95 -9.77
N ASP A 75 -7.69 22.71 -10.96
CA ASP A 75 -8.39 22.45 -12.22
C ASP A 75 -9.17 21.12 -12.22
N LEU A 76 -8.71 20.15 -11.42
CA LEU A 76 -9.33 18.83 -11.29
C LEU A 76 -10.32 18.75 -10.12
N THR A 77 -10.23 19.67 -9.16
CA THR A 77 -11.00 19.59 -7.91
C THR A 77 -12.51 19.62 -8.13
N GLU A 78 -13.01 20.53 -8.96
CA GLU A 78 -14.45 20.72 -9.15
C GLU A 78 -15.07 19.56 -9.97
N SER A 79 -14.35 19.06 -10.98
CA SER A 79 -14.83 17.92 -11.77
C SER A 79 -14.94 16.66 -10.91
N LEU A 80 -13.93 16.37 -10.09
CA LEU A 80 -13.97 15.24 -9.15
C LEU A 80 -15.06 15.41 -8.11
N ARG A 81 -15.26 16.63 -7.58
CA ARG A 81 -16.33 16.92 -6.61
C ARG A 81 -17.70 16.62 -7.19
N ALA A 82 -17.95 17.08 -8.41
CA ALA A 82 -19.22 16.83 -9.08
C ALA A 82 -19.45 15.33 -9.35
N ARG A 83 -18.41 14.58 -9.73
CA ARG A 83 -18.48 13.13 -9.96
C ARG A 83 -18.78 12.35 -8.68
N VAL A 84 -18.04 12.63 -7.61
CA VAL A 84 -18.28 12.06 -6.29
C VAL A 84 -19.69 12.37 -5.78
N ALA A 85 -20.15 13.62 -5.94
CA ALA A 85 -21.50 14.03 -5.50
C ALA A 85 -22.62 13.30 -6.26
N ARG A 86 -22.37 12.84 -7.48
CA ARG A 86 -23.28 11.97 -8.26
C ARG A 86 -23.21 10.49 -7.86
N GLY A 87 -22.35 10.13 -6.91
CA GLY A 87 -22.13 8.74 -6.50
C GLY A 87 -21.26 7.93 -7.46
N GLU A 88 -20.50 8.57 -8.35
CA GLU A 88 -19.57 7.86 -9.23
C GLU A 88 -18.43 7.22 -8.43
N ASN A 89 -18.03 6.02 -8.83
CA ASN A 89 -16.84 5.36 -8.28
C ASN A 89 -15.58 5.95 -8.92
N VAL A 90 -15.10 7.06 -8.36
CA VAL A 90 -13.91 7.77 -8.88
C VAL A 90 -12.66 7.08 -8.36
N LYS A 91 -11.97 6.34 -9.24
CA LYS A 91 -10.74 5.61 -8.93
C LYS A 91 -9.56 6.55 -8.70
N VAL A 92 -8.70 6.16 -7.77
CA VAL A 92 -7.40 6.81 -7.50
C VAL A 92 -6.38 5.70 -7.24
N VAL A 93 -5.15 5.87 -7.72
CA VAL A 93 -4.05 4.98 -7.34
C VAL A 93 -3.26 5.64 -6.22
N VAL A 94 -3.06 4.91 -5.13
CA VAL A 94 -2.28 5.35 -3.97
C VAL A 94 -0.90 4.73 -4.04
N ALA A 95 0.10 5.56 -4.30
CA ALA A 95 1.50 5.16 -4.32
C ALA A 95 2.13 5.38 -2.94
N MET A 96 2.41 4.30 -2.23
CA MET A 96 3.09 4.34 -0.95
C MET A 96 4.57 4.05 -1.15
N THR A 97 5.40 5.01 -0.78
CA THR A 97 6.85 4.91 -0.89
C THR A 97 7.47 4.87 0.50
N GLY A 98 8.41 3.95 0.72
CA GLY A 98 9.06 3.78 2.00
C GLY A 98 10.14 2.72 1.99
N ARG A 99 10.44 2.14 3.15
CA ARG A 99 11.44 1.06 3.28
C ARG A 99 10.85 -0.14 3.98
N LEU A 100 11.38 -1.32 3.68
CA LEU A 100 11.05 -2.55 4.40
C LEU A 100 11.55 -2.44 5.85
N ILE A 101 10.79 -3.00 6.79
CA ILE A 101 11.23 -3.17 8.18
C ILE A 101 12.00 -4.49 8.25
N PRO A 102 13.34 -4.49 8.39
CA PRO A 102 14.15 -5.70 8.21
C PRO A 102 13.74 -6.87 9.10
N GLU A 103 13.30 -6.58 10.32
CA GLU A 103 12.90 -7.56 11.34
C GLU A 103 11.50 -8.14 11.12
N GLU A 104 10.71 -7.55 10.22
CA GLU A 104 9.33 -7.96 9.90
C GLU A 104 9.11 -8.09 8.38
N ALA A 105 10.22 -8.17 7.63
CA ALA A 105 10.23 -7.92 6.20
C ALA A 105 9.55 -9.03 5.38
N ILE A 106 9.45 -10.28 5.87
CA ILE A 106 8.89 -11.38 5.06
C ILE A 106 8.22 -12.43 5.95
N ILE A 107 6.92 -12.28 6.19
CA ILE A 107 6.07 -13.37 6.66
C ILE A 107 5.57 -14.14 5.43
N TYR A 108 5.80 -15.46 5.40
CA TYR A 108 5.16 -16.32 4.39
C TYR A 108 3.82 -16.79 4.94
N ASP A 109 2.74 -16.47 4.24
CA ASP A 109 1.48 -17.19 4.40
C ASP A 109 1.48 -18.39 3.45
N PHE A 110 1.17 -19.56 3.97
CA PHE A 110 1.11 -20.78 3.17
C PHE A 110 -0.32 -20.92 2.65
N ALA A 111 -0.50 -20.77 1.34
CA ALA A 111 -1.76 -21.10 0.71
C ALA A 111 -2.09 -22.58 0.96
N HIS A 112 -3.25 -22.83 1.58
CA HIS A 112 -3.70 -24.20 1.86
C HIS A 112 -4.28 -24.88 0.61
N GLU A 113 -4.72 -24.09 -0.37
CA GLU A 113 -5.42 -24.58 -1.56
C GLU A 113 -4.47 -24.88 -2.75
N ASP A 114 -3.32 -24.21 -2.85
CA ASP A 114 -2.38 -24.42 -3.96
C ASP A 114 -0.90 -24.45 -3.48
N PRO A 115 -0.33 -25.64 -3.26
CA PRO A 115 1.05 -25.82 -2.79
C PRO A 115 2.07 -25.18 -3.74
N GLY A 116 2.72 -24.10 -3.31
CA GLY A 116 3.73 -23.37 -4.09
C GLY A 116 3.42 -21.88 -4.29
N GLN A 117 2.17 -21.46 -4.07
CA GLN A 117 1.77 -20.05 -4.04
C GLN A 117 1.93 -19.45 -2.64
N GLY A 118 3.16 -19.43 -2.11
CA GLY A 118 3.41 -18.71 -0.87
C GLY A 118 3.17 -17.20 -1.07
N MET A 119 2.35 -16.59 -0.21
CA MET A 119 2.19 -15.13 -0.20
C MET A 119 3.24 -14.51 0.72
N ILE A 120 3.96 -13.52 0.21
CA ILE A 120 4.94 -12.73 0.97
C ILE A 120 4.21 -11.51 1.55
N MET A 121 4.26 -11.33 2.86
CA MET A 121 3.67 -10.18 3.54
C MET A 121 4.75 -9.31 4.19
N PRO A 122 5.41 -8.45 3.41
CA PRO A 122 6.42 -7.55 3.92
C PRO A 122 5.81 -6.38 4.68
N MET A 123 6.34 -6.12 5.87
CA MET A 123 6.06 -4.89 6.61
C MET A 123 6.91 -3.75 6.04
N ALA A 124 6.30 -2.61 5.73
CA ALA A 124 6.96 -1.42 5.21
C ALA A 124 6.65 -0.19 6.06
N ARG A 125 7.69 0.58 6.39
CA ARG A 125 7.52 1.92 6.96
C ARG A 125 7.31 2.90 5.81
N VAL A 126 6.09 3.43 5.71
CA VAL A 126 5.72 4.40 4.67
C VAL A 126 6.31 5.76 5.04
N GLU A 127 7.05 6.36 4.11
CA GLU A 127 7.70 7.66 4.26
C GLU A 127 6.97 8.75 3.45
N ARG A 128 6.34 8.37 2.32
CA ARG A 128 5.59 9.27 1.45
C ARG A 128 4.39 8.54 0.85
N ILE A 129 3.28 9.28 0.72
CA ILE A 129 2.08 8.82 0.02
C ILE A 129 1.79 9.83 -1.09
N ASP A 130 1.70 9.33 -2.32
CA ASP A 130 1.35 10.10 -3.50
C ASP A 130 0.02 9.56 -4.08
N TYR A 131 -0.80 10.46 -4.64
CA TYR A 131 -2.10 10.11 -5.21
C TYR A 131 -2.10 10.38 -6.72
N LEU A 132 -2.37 9.35 -7.50
CA LEU A 132 -2.48 9.43 -8.95
C LEU A 132 -3.97 9.45 -9.32
N MET A 133 -4.43 10.61 -9.77
CA MET A 133 -5.82 10.86 -10.13
C MET A 133 -5.90 11.19 -11.61
N THR A 134 -6.83 10.56 -12.30
CA THR A 134 -7.14 10.89 -13.70
C THR A 134 -8.26 11.93 -13.74
N PRO A 135 -8.31 12.77 -14.79
CA PRO A 135 -9.44 13.65 -15.11
C PRO A 135 -10.83 13.02 -14.96
#